data_AF-A0A9Q0Y9J8-F1
#
_entry.id   AF-A0A9Q0Y9J8-F1
#
_cell.length_a   1.000
_cell.length_b   1.000
_cell.length_c   1.000
_cell.angle_alpha   90.00
_cell.angle_beta   90.00
_cell.angle_gamma   90.00
#
_symmetry.space_group_name_H-M   'P 1'
#
loop_
_entity.id
_entity.type
_entity.pdbx_description
1 polymer ?
#
loop_
_entity_poly.entity_id
_entity_poly.type
_entity_poly.pdbx_seq_one_letter_code
_entity_poly.pdbx_strand_id
1 'polypeptide(L)'
;MALQLEDVNLFEDNVLIKLFRSKTDQRGKGIVVKLQTRFLKATCPMALLRAYMAIRGPSDGFLFQDSNADLLTHFQFWKVTSMALKKIGMQHCHSKLEQHPPLH
;
A
#
# COMPACT_ATOMS: atom_id res chain seq x y z
N MET A 1 -8.71 -3.83 -7.12
CA MET A 1 -7.50 -3.55 -7.91
C MET A 1 -6.32 -3.58 -6.95
N ALA A 2 -5.24 -4.24 -7.32
CA ALA A 2 -4.02 -4.36 -6.51
C ALA A 2 -2.83 -3.85 -7.31
N LEU A 3 -1.82 -3.33 -6.61
CA LEU A 3 -0.59 -2.80 -7.22
C LEU A 3 0.36 -3.95 -7.55
N GLN A 4 0.85 -4.01 -8.78
CA GLN A 4 1.85 -4.99 -9.19
C GLN A 4 3.26 -4.46 -8.89
N LEU A 5 4.25 -5.36 -8.80
CA LEU A 5 5.65 -4.97 -8.64
C LEU A 5 6.14 -4.17 -9.84
N GLU A 6 5.76 -4.56 -11.06
CA GLU A 6 6.11 -3.87 -12.32
C GLU A 6 5.60 -2.42 -12.38
N ASP A 7 4.57 -2.10 -11.61
CA ASP A 7 4.03 -0.73 -11.50
C ASP A 7 4.96 0.19 -10.67
N VAL A 8 5.93 -0.37 -9.95
CA VAL A 8 6.82 0.35 -9.04
C VAL A 8 8.23 0.44 -9.60
N ASN A 9 8.69 1.68 -9.80
CA ASN A 9 10.04 1.97 -10.25
C ASN A 9 10.79 2.70 -9.14
N LEU A 10 11.79 2.04 -8.56
CA LEU A 10 12.66 2.57 -7.51
C LEU A 10 13.87 3.26 -8.14
N PHE A 11 14.05 4.55 -7.87
CA PHE A 11 15.26 5.30 -8.23
C PHE A 11 16.10 5.58 -6.96
N GLU A 12 17.19 6.33 -7.11
CA GLU A 12 18.07 6.67 -5.99
C GLU A 12 17.41 7.59 -4.96
N ASP A 13 16.67 8.60 -5.44
CA ASP A 13 16.08 9.70 -4.66
C ASP A 13 14.54 9.71 -4.66
N ASN A 14 13.91 8.87 -5.49
CA ASN A 14 12.47 8.84 -5.62
C ASN A 14 11.92 7.46 -6.03
N VAL A 15 10.63 7.30 -5.83
CA VAL A 15 9.88 6.12 -6.28
C VAL A 15 8.74 6.61 -7.16
N LEU A 16 8.58 5.99 -8.33
CA LEU A 16 7.43 6.19 -9.20
C LEU A 16 6.51 4.99 -9.12
N ILE A 17 5.25 5.24 -8.81
CA ILE A 17 4.20 4.22 -8.74
C ILE A 17 3.18 4.53 -9.82
N LYS A 18 2.98 3.59 -10.74
CA LYS A 18 1.98 3.69 -11.80
C LYS A 18 0.68 3.06 -11.32
N LEU A 19 -0.35 3.88 -11.13
CA LEU A 19 -1.69 3.43 -10.77
C LEU A 19 -2.53 3.39 -12.05
N PHE A 20 -2.52 2.26 -12.75
CA PHE A 20 -3.47 2.04 -13.84
C PHE A 20 -4.88 1.81 -13.29
N ARG A 21 -5.93 1.97 -14.10
CA ARG A 21 -7.32 1.50 -13.85
C ARG A 21 -7.92 1.77 -12.46
N SER A 22 -7.50 2.84 -11.78
CA SER A 22 -8.18 3.24 -10.55
C SER A 22 -9.66 3.52 -10.88
N LYS A 23 -10.59 3.26 -9.94
CA LYS A 23 -12.03 3.51 -10.18
C LYS A 23 -12.33 4.97 -10.56
N THR A 24 -11.40 5.89 -10.29
CA THR A 24 -11.48 7.32 -10.64
C THR A 24 -10.81 7.67 -11.97
N ASP A 25 -10.14 6.73 -12.63
CA ASP A 25 -9.53 6.91 -13.95
C ASP A 25 -10.52 6.57 -15.07
N GLN A 26 -11.50 7.45 -15.26
CA GLN A 26 -12.52 7.32 -16.31
C GLN A 26 -11.95 7.37 -17.74
N ARG A 27 -10.68 7.74 -17.92
CA ARG A 27 -10.02 7.89 -19.22
C ARG A 27 -8.95 6.82 -19.49
N GLY A 28 -8.70 5.90 -18.56
CA GLY A 28 -7.72 4.82 -18.69
C GLY A 28 -6.27 5.28 -18.82
N LYS A 29 -5.95 6.52 -18.41
CA LYS A 29 -4.60 7.10 -18.59
C LYS A 29 -3.61 6.63 -17.52
N GLY A 30 -4.12 6.11 -16.40
CA GLY A 30 -3.36 5.88 -15.19
C GLY A 30 -2.91 7.17 -14.52
N ILE A 31 -2.52 7.08 -13.24
CA ILE A 31 -1.88 8.16 -12.48
C ILE A 31 -0.48 7.71 -12.10
N VAL A 32 0.51 8.59 -12.26
CA VAL A 32 1.85 8.35 -11.72
C VAL A 32 2.00 9.10 -10.41
N VAL A 33 2.22 8.37 -9.32
CA VAL A 33 2.50 8.93 -8.01
C VAL A 33 4.02 8.92 -7.79
N LYS A 34 4.60 10.09 -7.55
CA LYS A 34 6.01 10.24 -7.18
C LYS A 34 6.13 10.37 -5.67
N LEU A 35 6.83 9.44 -5.03
CA LEU A 35 7.24 9.53 -3.64
C LEU A 35 8.69 9.99 -3.59
N GLN A 36 8.97 11.07 -2.86
CA GLN A 36 10.32 11.58 -2.67
C GLN A 36 10.88 11.14 -1.31
N THR A 37 12.20 11.07 -1.21
CA THR A 37 12.88 10.96 0.09
C THR A 37 12.43 12.08 1.01
N ARG A 38 12.10 11.75 2.27
CA ARG A 38 11.85 12.71 3.34
C ARG A 38 12.95 12.59 4.39
N PHE A 39 13.28 13.70 5.04
CA PHE A 39 14.39 13.80 6.00
C PHE A 39 14.21 12.90 7.25
N LEU A 40 12.98 12.58 7.64
CA LEU A 40 12.71 11.67 8.75
C LEU A 40 12.86 10.21 8.30
N LYS A 41 14.05 9.63 8.51
CA LYS A 41 14.38 8.24 8.12
C LYS A 41 13.36 7.21 8.60
N ALA A 42 12.85 7.34 9.82
CA ALA A 42 11.93 6.39 10.44
C ALA A 42 10.55 6.33 9.75
N THR A 43 10.12 7.41 9.11
CA THR A 43 8.83 7.51 8.41
C THR A 43 8.99 7.76 6.91
N CYS A 44 10.23 7.65 6.40
CA CYS A 44 10.52 7.85 4.99
C CYS A 44 9.89 6.69 4.20
N PRO A 45 8.88 6.95 3.35
CA PRO A 45 8.18 5.89 2.63
C PRO A 45 9.11 5.10 1.72
N MET A 46 10.13 5.77 1.18
CA MET A 46 11.14 5.14 0.34
C MET A 46 12.04 4.17 1.12
N ALA A 47 12.49 4.56 2.31
CA ALA A 47 13.31 3.69 3.15
C ALA A 47 12.51 2.45 3.59
N LEU A 48 11.25 2.64 3.99
CA LEU A 48 10.36 1.55 4.37
C LEU A 48 10.04 0.63 3.18
N LEU A 49 9.80 1.20 2.00
CA LEU A 49 9.54 0.42 0.79
C LEU A 49 10.78 -0.39 0.38
N ARG A 50 11.98 0.19 0.41
CA ARG A 50 13.23 -0.55 0.13
C ARG A 50 13.46 -1.69 1.12
N ALA A 51 13.24 -1.44 2.41
CA ALA A 51 13.35 -2.47 3.43
C ALA A 51 12.32 -3.59 3.21
N TYR A 52 11.08 -3.23 2.86
CA TYR A 52 10.05 -4.20 2.52
C TYR A 52 10.41 -5.02 1.27
N MET A 53 10.91 -4.41 0.19
CA MET A 53 11.33 -5.12 -1.03
C MET A 53 12.45 -6.13 -0.75
N ALA A 54 13.40 -5.80 0.14
CA ALA A 54 14.46 -6.72 0.54
C ALA A 54 13.91 -7.96 1.25
N ILE A 55 12.83 -7.83 2.03
CA ILE A 55 12.18 -8.94 2.74
C ILE A 55 11.24 -9.73 1.80
N ARG A 56 10.53 -9.02 0.92
CA ARG A 56 9.58 -9.58 -0.05
C ARG A 56 10.28 -10.53 -1.03
N GLY A 57 11.50 -10.19 -1.43
CA GLY A 57 12.24 -10.90 -2.48
C GLY A 57 11.87 -10.44 -3.90
N PRO A 58 12.61 -10.94 -4.91
CA PRO A 58 12.56 -10.41 -6.28
C PRO A 58 11.42 -10.95 -7.15
N SER A 59 10.61 -11.89 -6.65
CA SER A 59 9.56 -12.55 -7.45
C SER A 59 8.54 -11.55 -8.00
N ASP A 60 8.13 -11.75 -9.25
CA ASP A 60 7.06 -10.94 -9.86
C ASP A 60 5.71 -11.11 -9.14
N GLY A 61 4.75 -10.25 -9.47
CA GLY A 61 3.39 -10.29 -8.94
C GLY A 61 3.04 -9.11 -8.04
N PHE A 62 2.18 -9.32 -7.05
CA PHE A 62 1.64 -8.24 -6.22
C PHE A 62 2.73 -7.57 -5.38
N LEU A 63 2.69 -6.22 -5.31
CA LEU A 63 3.61 -5.49 -4.46
C LEU A 63 3.44 -5.92 -3.00
N PHE A 64 2.21 -5.91 -2.50
CA PHE A 64 1.88 -6.43 -1.18
C PHE A 64 1.34 -7.84 -1.28
N GLN A 65 2.13 -8.78 -0.78
CA GLN A 65 1.83 -10.20 -0.83
C GLN A 65 1.81 -10.84 0.56
N ASP A 66 1.08 -11.94 0.69
CA ASP A 66 1.14 -12.79 1.89
C ASP A 66 2.33 -13.77 1.82
N SER A 67 2.41 -14.70 2.78
CA SER A 67 3.50 -15.68 2.86
C SER A 67 3.56 -16.66 1.69
N ASN A 68 2.47 -16.79 0.92
CA ASN A 68 2.39 -17.68 -0.24
C ASN A 68 2.63 -16.92 -1.56
N ALA A 69 3.03 -15.65 -1.50
CA ALA A 69 3.12 -14.73 -2.63
C ALA A 69 1.77 -14.41 -3.31
N ASP A 70 0.65 -14.65 -2.61
CA ASP A 70 -0.68 -14.27 -3.06
C ASP A 70 -1.03 -12.84 -2.66
N LEU A 71 -2.11 -12.30 -3.26
CA LEU A 71 -2.59 -10.96 -2.95
C LEU A 71 -2.90 -10.79 -1.46
N LEU A 72 -2.28 -9.81 -0.82
CA LEU A 72 -2.63 -9.43 0.53
C LEU A 72 -4.06 -8.84 0.57
N THR A 73 -4.97 -9.53 1.25
CA THR A 73 -6.37 -9.10 1.38
C THR A 73 -6.52 -7.93 2.34
N HIS A 74 -7.62 -7.17 2.20
CA HIS A 74 -7.97 -6.08 3.12
C HIS A 74 -8.03 -6.56 4.58
N PHE A 75 -8.57 -7.75 4.82
CA PHE A 75 -8.66 -8.33 6.16
C PHE A 75 -7.27 -8.64 6.75
N GLN A 76 -6.38 -9.28 5.97
CA GLN A 76 -5.01 -9.57 6.41
C GLN A 76 -4.24 -8.27 6.70
N PHE A 77 -4.33 -7.28 5.80
CA PHE A 77 -3.73 -5.96 6.00
C PHE A 77 -4.22 -5.29 7.29
N TRP A 78 -5.54 -5.29 7.51
CA TRP A 78 -6.13 -4.69 8.70
C TRP A 78 -5.74 -5.43 9.98
N LYS A 79 -5.67 -6.77 9.94
CA LYS A 79 -5.24 -7.58 11.08
C LYS A 79 -3.80 -7.23 11.49
N VAL A 80 -2.87 -7.18 10.53
CA VAL A 80 -1.46 -6.82 10.81
C VAL A 80 -1.36 -5.38 11.32
N THR A 81 -2.05 -4.43 10.68
CA THR A 81 -2.08 -3.03 11.11
C THR A 81 -2.64 -2.88 12.52
N SER A 82 -3.73 -3.60 12.83
CA SER A 82 -4.33 -3.62 14.16
C SER A 82 -3.37 -4.16 15.23
N MET A 83 -2.63 -5.22 14.91
CA MET A 83 -1.60 -5.76 15.82
C MET A 83 -0.46 -4.75 16.05
N ALA A 84 0.01 -4.10 14.99
CA ALA A 84 1.06 -3.08 15.09
C ALA A 84 0.62 -1.88 15.94
N LEU A 85 -0.60 -1.39 15.72
CA LEU A 85 -1.19 -0.28 16.47
C LEU A 85 -1.39 -0.63 17.96
N LYS A 86 -1.89 -1.84 18.27
CA LYS A 86 -1.99 -2.32 19.66
C LYS A 86 -0.63 -2.38 20.34
N LYS A 87 0.41 -2.83 19.62
CA LYS A 87 1.78 -2.93 20.16
C LYS A 87 2.36 -1.56 20.54
N ILE A 88 1.98 -0.50 19.85
CA ILE A 88 2.39 0.88 20.19
C ILE A 88 1.41 1.59 21.15
N GLY A 89 0.48 0.85 21.77
CA GLY A 89 -0.46 1.38 22.76
C GLY A 89 -1.64 2.16 22.16
N MET A 90 -1.82 2.14 20.84
CA MET A 90 -2.97 2.81 20.19
C MET A 90 -4.21 1.91 20.23
N GLN A 91 -5.25 2.38 20.90
CA GLN A 91 -6.56 1.72 20.92
C GLN A 91 -7.39 2.21 19.74
N HIS A 92 -7.93 1.30 18.93
CA HIS A 92 -8.78 1.67 17.81
C HIS A 92 -10.17 2.10 18.30
N CYS A 93 -10.55 3.35 18.02
CA CYS A 93 -11.98 3.67 17.88
C CYS A 93 -12.46 3.07 16.56
N HIS A 94 -13.24 1.99 16.63
CA HIS A 94 -14.05 1.53 15.49
C HIS A 94 -15.12 2.61 15.22
N SER A 95 -14.87 3.55 14.31
CA SER A 95 -15.99 4.21 13.64
C SER A 95 -16.57 3.20 12.67
N LYS A 96 -17.79 2.73 12.96
CA LYS A 96 -18.62 2.05 11.96
C LYS A 96 -18.70 2.98 10.75
N LEU A 97 -18.16 2.57 9.61
CA LEU A 97 -18.60 3.11 8.32
C LEU A 97 -20.05 2.65 8.18
N GLU A 98 -20.97 3.52 8.59
CA GLU A 98 -22.39 3.32 8.34
C GLU A 98 -22.58 3.22 6.83
N GLN A 99 -23.08 2.06 6.41
CA GLN A 99 -23.66 1.89 5.08
C GLN A 99 -24.91 2.77 5.05
N HIS A 100 -24.82 3.94 4.43
CA HIS A 100 -26.01 4.70 4.08
C HIS A 100 -26.84 3.85 3.09
N PRO A 101 -28.14 3.60 3.36
CA PRO A 101 -29.02 2.99 2.37
C PRO A 101 -29.22 3.95 1.19
N PRO A 102 -29.48 3.44 -0.02
CA PRO A 102 -29.75 4.29 -1.18
C PRO A 102 -31.01 5.13 -0.92
N LEU A 103 -30.92 6.43 -1.19
CA LEU A 103 -32.08 7.31 -1.26
C LEU A 103 -32.90 6.91 -2.50
N HIS A 104 -34.11 6.42 -2.22
CA HIS A 104 -35.32 6.26 -3.04
C HIS A 104 -35.18 5.97 -4.54
#